data_AF-A0A2T5LHQ2-F1
#
_entry.id   AF-A0A2T5LHQ2-F1
#
_cell.length_a   1.000
_cell.length_b   1.000
_cell.length_c   1.000
_cell.angle_alpha   90.00
_cell.angle_beta   90.00
_cell.angle_gamma   90.00
#
_symmetry.space_group_name_H-M   'P 1'
#
loop_
_entity.id
_entity.type
_entity.pdbx_description
1 polymer ?
#
loop_
_entity_poly.entity_id
_entity_poly.type
_entity_poly.pdbx_seq_one_letter_code
_entity_poly.pdbx_strand_id
1 'polypeptide(L)'
;MVKRILLAAVIGVTVTLGLIALSFAADDAGHEALSNVLFWQNWVLQALVPAPNIGSAENPFAEGTPLTFIAWFASVPLGFIIYGVAAFVLMRRLNERKVHRIDDA
;
A
#
# COMPACT_ATOMS: atom_id res chain seq x y z
N MET A 1 9.05 9.44 21.47
CA MET A 1 9.19 9.53 19.99
C MET A 1 9.27 8.15 19.35
N VAL A 2 10.34 7.38 19.63
CA VAL A 2 10.65 6.09 18.97
C VAL A 2 9.50 5.06 19.03
N LYS A 3 8.89 4.84 20.20
CA LYS A 3 7.75 3.90 20.34
C LYS A 3 6.59 4.22 19.39
N ARG A 4 6.30 5.50 19.13
CA ARG A 4 5.22 5.92 18.22
C ARG A 4 5.60 5.69 16.76
N ILE A 5 6.87 5.88 16.41
CA ILE A 5 7.39 5.62 15.07
C ILE A 5 7.33 4.11 14.78
N LEU A 6 7.78 3.28 15.72
CA LEU A 6 7.70 1.82 15.59
C LEU A 6 6.25 1.34 15.48
N LEU A 7 5.36 1.86 16.31
CA LEU A 7 3.93 1.52 16.23
C LEU A 7 3.33 1.94 14.89
N ALA A 8 3.65 3.13 14.40
CA ALA A 8 3.19 3.60 13.09
C ALA A 8 3.70 2.70 11.95
N ALA A 9 4.98 2.27 12.01
CA ALA A 9 5.54 1.35 11.03
C ALA A 9 4.83 -0.01 11.04
N VAL A 10 4.57 -0.57 12.24
CA VAL A 10 3.81 -1.82 12.38
C VAL A 10 2.40 -1.67 11.81
N ILE A 11 1.69 -0.58 12.14
CA ILE A 11 0.36 -0.30 11.58
C ILE A 11 0.42 -0.22 10.05
N GLY A 12 1.42 0.50 9.50
CA GLY A 12 1.61 0.61 8.06
C GLY A 12 1.78 -0.75 7.37
N VAL A 13 2.60 -1.62 7.95
CA VAL A 13 2.80 -2.99 7.45
C VAL A 13 1.52 -3.81 7.55
N THR A 14 0.88 -3.85 8.72
CA THR A 14 -0.34 -4.64 8.94
C THR A 14 -1.49 -4.19 8.03
N VAL A 15 -1.71 -2.89 7.89
CA VAL A 15 -2.75 -2.35 7.00
C VAL A 15 -2.46 -2.71 5.55
N THR A 16 -1.22 -2.56 5.09
CA THR A 16 -0.86 -2.89 3.71
C THR A 16 -1.07 -4.37 3.42
N LEU A 17 -0.60 -5.27 4.30
CA LEU A 17 -0.80 -6.71 4.12
C LEU A 17 -2.29 -7.09 4.17
N GLY A 18 -3.06 -6.45 5.04
CA GLY A 18 -4.51 -6.63 5.11
C GLY A 18 -5.21 -6.19 3.83
N LEU A 19 -4.85 -5.04 3.26
CA LEU A 19 -5.40 -4.55 1.99
C LEU A 19 -5.05 -5.45 0.82
N ILE A 20 -3.82 -5.98 0.78
CA ILE A 20 -3.41 -6.97 -0.23
C ILE A 20 -4.26 -8.23 -0.12
N ALA A 21 -4.41 -8.79 1.09
CA ALA A 21 -5.21 -9.99 1.31
C ALA A 21 -6.69 -9.77 0.94
N LEU A 22 -7.27 -8.62 1.30
CA LEU A 22 -8.64 -8.26 0.95
C LEU A 22 -8.80 -8.02 -0.55
N SER A 23 -7.79 -7.48 -1.23
CA SER A 23 -7.80 -7.30 -2.68
C SER A 23 -7.89 -8.66 -3.39
N PHE A 24 -7.06 -9.64 -3.00
CA PHE A 24 -7.16 -11.00 -3.54
C PHE A 24 -8.53 -11.64 -3.26
N ALA A 25 -9.03 -11.51 -2.03
CA ALA A 25 -10.36 -12.04 -1.70
C ALA A 25 -11.49 -11.38 -2.49
N ALA A 26 -11.39 -10.08 -2.76
CA ALA A 26 -12.37 -9.36 -3.60
C ALA A 26 -12.29 -9.79 -5.06
N ASP A 27 -11.08 -10.02 -5.58
CA ASP A 27 -10.87 -10.52 -6.95
C ASP A 27 -11.43 -11.93 -7.13
N ASP A 28 -11.15 -12.84 -6.19
CA ASP A 28 -11.67 -14.20 -6.17
C ASP A 28 -13.21 -14.24 -6.09
N ALA A 29 -13.82 -13.24 -5.45
CA ALA A 29 -15.27 -13.07 -5.39
C ALA A 29 -15.88 -12.43 -6.65
N GLY A 30 -15.08 -12.11 -7.66
CA GLY A 30 -15.51 -11.46 -8.90
C GLY A 30 -15.71 -9.94 -8.80
N HIS A 31 -15.21 -9.31 -7.74
CA HIS A 31 -15.29 -7.86 -7.51
C HIS A 31 -13.97 -7.15 -7.86
N GLU A 32 -13.58 -7.21 -9.14
CA GLU A 32 -12.33 -6.62 -9.66
C GLU A 32 -12.18 -5.12 -9.32
N ALA A 33 -13.26 -4.34 -9.46
CA ALA A 33 -13.24 -2.91 -9.10
C ALA A 33 -12.92 -2.67 -7.62
N LEU A 34 -13.45 -3.52 -6.73
CA LEU A 34 -13.17 -3.44 -5.30
C LEU A 34 -11.73 -3.86 -5.00
N SER A 35 -11.23 -4.91 -5.67
CA SER A 35 -9.83 -5.32 -5.58
C SER A 35 -8.88 -4.18 -5.94
N ASN A 36 -9.13 -3.51 -7.07
CA ASN A 36 -8.36 -2.35 -7.52
C ASN A 36 -8.41 -1.17 -6.54
N VAL A 37 -9.55 -0.92 -5.89
CA VAL A 37 -9.68 0.14 -4.86
C VAL A 37 -8.92 -0.23 -3.58
N LEU A 38 -9.03 -1.48 -3.13
CA LEU A 38 -8.34 -1.95 -1.93
C LEU A 38 -6.83 -1.89 -2.08
N PHE A 39 -6.32 -2.24 -3.27
CA PHE A 39 -4.90 -2.17 -3.60
C PHE A 39 -4.57 -1.05 -4.59
N TRP A 40 -5.17 0.13 -4.37
CA TRP A 40 -5.07 1.28 -5.28
C TRP A 40 -3.63 1.69 -5.58
N GLN A 41 -2.71 1.59 -4.62
CA GLN A 41 -1.31 1.97 -4.85
C GLN A 41 -0.64 1.07 -5.89
N ASN A 42 -1.02 -0.22 -5.96
CA ASN A 42 -0.59 -1.09 -7.03
C ASN A 42 -1.27 -0.70 -8.33
N TRP A 43 -2.60 -0.53 -8.34
CA TRP A 43 -3.34 -0.12 -9.54
C TRP A 43 -2.75 1.14 -10.19
N VAL A 44 -2.45 2.18 -9.40
CA VAL A 44 -1.80 3.41 -9.88
C VAL A 44 -0.41 3.12 -10.46
N LEU A 45 0.43 2.35 -9.76
CA LEU A 45 1.77 2.04 -10.27
C LEU A 45 1.71 1.23 -11.57
N GLN A 46 0.78 0.28 -11.68
CA GLN A 46 0.58 -0.49 -12.90
C GLN A 46 0.06 0.37 -14.05
N ALA A 47 -0.81 1.35 -13.78
CA ALA A 47 -1.29 2.30 -14.78
C ALA A 47 -0.19 3.23 -15.32
N LEU A 48 0.91 3.40 -14.58
CA LEU A 48 2.08 4.18 -14.98
C LEU A 48 3.13 3.36 -15.74
N VAL A 49 3.02 2.03 -15.71
CA VAL A 49 3.92 1.14 -16.45
C VAL A 49 3.50 1.15 -17.94
N PRO A 50 4.44 1.39 -18.88
CA PRO A 50 4.16 1.26 -20.30
C PRO A 50 3.62 -0.14 -20.61
N ALA A 51 2.69 -0.24 -21.57
CA ALA A 51 2.18 -1.53 -22.03
C ALA A 51 3.36 -2.45 -22.35
N PRO A 52 3.42 -3.66 -21.76
CA PRO A 52 4.57 -4.51 -21.91
C PRO A 52 4.74 -4.85 -23.40
N ASN A 53 5.92 -4.59 -23.94
CA ASN A 53 6.31 -5.12 -25.24
C ASN A 53 6.67 -6.59 -25.00
N ILE A 54 5.64 -7.42 -24.86
CA ILE A 54 5.81 -8.84 -24.59
C ILE A 54 6.43 -9.43 -25.85
N GLY A 55 7.72 -9.71 -25.77
CA GLY A 55 8.43 -10.54 -26.72
C GLY A 55 7.82 -11.94 -26.87
N SER A 56 8.48 -12.80 -27.64
CA SER A 56 8.03 -14.18 -27.79
C SER A 56 7.88 -14.87 -26.42
N ALA A 57 6.80 -15.65 -26.24
CA ALA A 57 6.48 -16.34 -24.99
C ALA A 57 7.57 -17.33 -24.51
N GLU A 58 8.52 -17.63 -25.38
CA GLU A 58 9.65 -18.54 -25.11
C GLU A 58 10.68 -17.95 -24.14
N ASN A 59 10.73 -16.62 -23.98
CA ASN A 59 11.73 -16.01 -23.12
C ASN A 59 11.29 -14.65 -22.51
N PRO A 60 10.32 -14.65 -21.58
CA PRO A 60 9.72 -13.44 -21.02
C PRO A 60 10.69 -12.55 -20.23
N PHE A 61 11.85 -13.08 -19.84
CA PHE A 61 12.92 -12.34 -19.16
C PHE A 61 14.07 -11.91 -20.09
N ALA A 62 14.14 -12.44 -21.32
CA ALA A 62 15.21 -12.09 -22.26
C ALA A 62 14.93 -10.82 -23.06
N GLU A 63 13.65 -10.45 -23.21
CA GLU A 63 13.22 -9.32 -24.06
C GLU A 63 12.91 -8.02 -23.27
N GLY A 64 13.15 -7.99 -21.96
CA GLY A 64 13.04 -6.75 -21.19
C GLY A 64 12.82 -6.96 -19.69
N THR A 65 12.94 -5.88 -18.93
CA THR A 65 12.58 -5.88 -17.51
C THR A 65 11.05 -5.96 -17.39
N PRO A 66 10.48 -6.92 -16.63
CA PRO A 66 9.04 -6.97 -16.41
C PRO A 66 8.65 -5.83 -15.46
N LEU A 67 8.50 -4.62 -15.99
CA LEU A 67 8.20 -3.40 -15.22
C LEU A 67 6.93 -3.56 -14.37
N THR A 68 5.95 -4.33 -14.86
CA THR A 68 4.72 -4.70 -14.14
C THR A 68 5.02 -5.50 -12.87
N PHE A 69 6.00 -6.41 -12.92
CA PHE A 69 6.45 -7.17 -11.76
C PHE A 69 7.15 -6.25 -10.76
N ILE A 70 8.04 -5.36 -11.23
CA ILE A 70 8.71 -4.38 -10.36
C ILE A 70 7.69 -3.44 -9.70
N ALA A 71 6.71 -2.94 -10.45
CA ALA A 71 5.65 -2.08 -9.95
C ALA A 71 4.84 -2.76 -8.83
N TRP A 72 4.55 -4.06 -9.00
CA TRP A 72 3.90 -4.85 -7.94
C TRP A 72 4.75 -4.88 -6.67
N PHE A 73 6.04 -5.23 -6.77
CA PHE A 73 6.94 -5.25 -5.60
C PHE A 73 7.15 -3.88 -4.99
N ALA A 74 7.18 -2.81 -5.79
CA ALA A 74 7.33 -1.44 -5.33
C ALA A 74 6.07 -0.92 -4.60
N SER A 75 4.88 -1.43 -4.95
CA SER A 75 3.62 -1.03 -4.32
C SER A 75 3.53 -1.42 -2.84
N VAL A 76 4.22 -2.48 -2.43
CA VAL A 76 4.21 -3.00 -1.06
C VAL A 76 4.96 -2.07 -0.08
N PRO A 77 6.25 -1.73 -0.26
CA PRO A 77 6.94 -0.77 0.59
C PRO A 77 6.34 0.62 0.48
N LEU A 78 5.80 1.00 -0.69
CA LEU A 78 5.05 2.24 -0.84
C LEU A 78 3.82 2.27 0.09
N GLY A 79 3.05 1.19 0.14
CA GLY A 79 1.95 1.02 1.09
C GLY A 79 2.40 1.18 2.55
N PHE A 80 3.51 0.54 2.95
CA PHE A 80 4.05 0.64 4.31
C PHE A 80 4.31 2.09 4.70
N ILE A 81 4.90 2.87 3.79
CA ILE A 81 5.20 4.28 3.99
C ILE A 81 3.91 5.10 4.09
N ILE A 82 2.98 4.95 3.12
CA ILE A 82 1.72 5.72 3.08
C ILE A 82 0.91 5.51 4.36
N TYR A 83 0.62 4.25 4.69
CA TYR A 83 -0.22 3.92 5.84
C TYR A 83 0.51 4.15 7.16
N GLY A 84 1.83 3.96 7.21
CA GLY A 84 2.63 4.28 8.39
C GLY A 84 2.67 5.78 8.69
N VAL A 85 2.89 6.62 7.67
CA VAL A 85 2.84 8.09 7.82
C VAL A 85 1.45 8.54 8.23
N ALA A 86 0.39 8.02 7.59
CA ALA A 86 -0.98 8.34 7.95
C ALA A 86 -1.29 7.98 9.41
N ALA A 87 -0.89 6.78 9.86
CA ALA A 87 -1.05 6.35 11.24
C ALA A 87 -0.27 7.26 12.22
N PHE A 88 0.95 7.64 11.88
CA PHE A 88 1.76 8.54 12.71
C PHE A 88 1.09 9.91 12.87
N VAL A 89 0.62 10.51 11.77
CA VAL A 89 -0.07 11.80 11.77
C VAL A 89 -1.37 11.72 12.57
N LEU A 90 -2.15 10.65 12.41
CA LEU A 90 -3.40 10.44 13.14
C LEU A 90 -3.15 10.34 14.65
N MET A 91 -2.18 9.51 15.07
CA MET A 91 -1.81 9.37 16.47
C MET A 91 -1.32 10.68 17.08
N ARG A 92 -0.56 11.48 16.33
CA ARG A 92 -0.12 12.81 16.77
C ARG A 92 -1.32 13.74 17.03
N ARG A 93 -2.25 13.83 16.08
CA ARG A 93 -3.46 14.66 16.21
C ARG A 93 -4.36 14.22 17.36
N LEU A 94 -4.53 12.92 17.55
CA LEU A 94 -5.33 12.38 18.66
C LEU A 94 -4.71 12.73 20.02
N ASN A 95 -3.38 12.72 20.10
CA ASN A 95 -2.68 13.08 21.33
C ASN A 95 -2.77 14.58 21.64
N GLU A 96 -2.69 15.44 20.62
CA GLU A 96 -2.89 16.90 20.77
C GLU A 96 -4.31 17.22 21.28
N ARG A 97 -5.35 16.55 20.74
CA ARG A 97 -6.74 16.71 21.24
C ARG A 97 -6.91 16.26 22.69
N LYS A 98 -6.24 15.18 23.09
CA LYS A 98 -6.33 14.65 24.45
C LYS A 98 -5.72 15.61 25.48
N VAL A 99 -4.64 16.30 25.13
CA VAL A 99 -4.02 17.32 26.00
C VAL A 99 -4.98 18.49 26.20
N HIS A 100 -5.53 19.04 25.12
CA HIS A 100 -6.43 20.19 25.20
C HIS A 100 -7.67 19.91 26.08
N ARG A 101 -8.24 18.71 25.98
CA ARG A 101 -9.40 18.30 26.80
C ARG A 101 -9.10 18.19 28.31
N ILE A 102 -7.85 18.00 28.71
CA ILE A 102 -7.45 17.95 30.12
C ILE A 102 -7.28 19.37 30.68
N ASP A 103 -6.83 20.32 29.85
CA ASP A 103 -6.67 21.71 30.26
C ASP A 103 -8.03 22.42 30.46
N ASP A 104 -9.09 21.93 29.79
CA ASP A 104 -10.46 22.45 29.89
C ASP A 104 -11.30 21.82 31.03
N ALA A 105 -10.75 20.86 31.79
CA ALA A 105 -11.47 20.06 32.80
C ALA A 105 -10.99 20.34 34.23
#